data_AF-A0A918X059-F1
#
_entry.id   AF-A0A918X059-F1
#
_cell.length_a   1.000
_cell.length_b   1.000
_cell.length_c   1.000
_cell.angle_alpha   90.00
_cell.angle_beta   90.00
_cell.angle_gamma   90.00
#
_symmetry.space_group_name_H-M   'P 1'
#
loop_
_entity.id
_entity.type
_entity.pdbx_description
1 polymer ?
#
loop_
_entity_poly.entity_id
_entity_poly.type
_entity_poly.pdbx_seq_one_letter_code
_entity_poly.pdbx_strand_id
1 'polypeptide(L)'
;MRQDERPGGDVDWAGKRPGDDVDWSGKRPGDDVDWAGEWRWHDAPWAGNAAILLGFCAVSGLGWLSGTRTGVRISVLAVAAAGLLILFNALALKRLRRETGLDHRRLAAVMRLSRREEIPADPVARRAMFHLVRLQNSKRAGGRWMRPACAVLMLLVAVVQLLAGNLALGAGLLLAAAYLASRFSVVARLQARLDRLEARLAPEFAAGRAPGQPE
;
A
#
# COMPACT_ATOMS: atom_id res chain seq x y z
N MET A 1 61.06 58.99 -28.90
CA MET A 1 62.26 58.28 -28.38
C MET A 1 61.86 57.53 -27.13
N ARG A 2 62.21 56.24 -27.06
CA ARG A 2 62.22 55.31 -25.91
C ARG A 2 60.85 55.04 -25.25
N GLN A 3 60.18 53.90 -25.47
CA GLN A 3 60.53 52.52 -25.07
C GLN A 3 61.01 52.45 -23.62
N ASP A 4 60.13 52.01 -22.73
CA ASP A 4 60.48 51.08 -21.66
C ASP A 4 59.47 49.93 -21.66
N GLU A 5 60.02 48.77 -22.04
CA GLU A 5 59.60 47.42 -21.73
C GLU A 5 59.35 47.27 -20.20
N ARG A 6 58.52 46.37 -19.66
CA ARG A 6 58.58 44.89 -19.75
C ARG A 6 57.52 44.29 -18.77
N PRO A 7 57.45 42.96 -18.53
CA PRO A 7 56.37 42.08 -18.99
C PRO A 7 55.61 41.42 -17.83
N GLY A 8 54.64 40.56 -18.14
CA GLY A 8 54.35 39.43 -17.25
C GLY A 8 52.88 39.14 -17.06
N GLY A 9 52.44 38.05 -17.67
CA GLY A 9 51.19 37.39 -17.35
C GLY A 9 50.50 36.86 -18.59
N ASP A 10 51.16 35.95 -19.31
CA ASP A 10 50.45 35.03 -20.21
C ASP A 10 49.44 34.26 -19.36
N VAL A 11 48.17 34.67 -19.45
CA VAL A 11 47.06 33.88 -18.94
C VAL A 11 46.93 32.69 -19.88
N ASP A 12 47.43 31.57 -19.41
CA ASP A 12 47.26 30.27 -20.02
C ASP A 12 45.76 29.95 -20.12
N TRP A 13 45.19 30.13 -21.32
CA TRP A 13 43.83 29.72 -21.65
C TRP A 13 43.77 28.21 -22.00
N ALA A 14 44.76 27.41 -21.59
CA ALA A 14 44.69 25.97 -21.70
C ALA A 14 43.63 25.41 -20.75
N GLY A 15 42.48 25.08 -21.35
CA GLY A 15 41.73 23.90 -20.95
C GLY A 15 40.93 24.06 -19.67
N LYS A 16 39.82 24.78 -19.77
CA LYS A 16 38.49 24.28 -19.38
C LYS A 16 37.47 25.36 -19.69
N ARG A 17 36.76 25.21 -20.81
CA ARG A 17 35.40 25.75 -20.86
C ARG A 17 34.63 25.05 -19.73
N PRO A 18 33.87 25.78 -18.90
CA PRO A 18 32.78 25.19 -18.13
C PRO A 18 31.68 24.78 -19.13
N GLY A 19 32.00 23.80 -19.97
CA GLY A 19 31.01 22.93 -20.58
C GLY A 19 30.60 21.92 -19.52
N ASP A 20 29.30 21.76 -19.32
CA ASP A 20 28.51 20.84 -20.15
C ASP A 20 28.36 19.47 -19.48
N ASP A 21 28.17 19.46 -18.15
CA ASP A 21 27.49 18.37 -17.45
C ASP A 21 26.19 18.89 -16.82
N VAL A 22 25.46 19.76 -17.54
CA VAL A 22 24.03 19.88 -17.30
C VAL A 22 23.42 18.68 -18.00
N ASP A 23 23.03 17.67 -17.21
CA ASP A 23 22.21 16.57 -17.70
C ASP A 23 20.90 17.15 -18.26
N TRP A 24 20.85 17.30 -19.58
CA TRP A 24 19.69 17.71 -20.36
C TRP A 24 18.69 16.55 -20.53
N SER A 25 18.66 15.58 -19.60
CA SER A 25 17.56 14.62 -19.50
C SER A 25 16.21 15.25 -19.12
N GLY A 26 15.99 16.56 -19.34
CA GLY A 26 14.65 17.16 -19.47
C GLY A 26 13.69 16.96 -18.30
N LYS A 27 14.19 16.56 -17.12
CA LYS A 27 13.38 16.28 -15.94
C LYS A 27 13.57 17.40 -14.95
N ARG A 28 12.52 18.21 -14.75
CA ARG A 28 12.49 19.17 -13.65
C ARG A 28 12.66 18.39 -12.33
N PRO A 29 13.52 18.86 -11.41
CA PRO A 29 13.58 18.32 -10.06
C PRO A 29 12.20 18.49 -9.41
N GLY A 30 11.45 17.39 -9.31
CA GLY A 30 10.09 17.37 -8.75
C GLY A 30 9.00 16.75 -9.63
N ASP A 31 9.22 16.54 -10.93
CA ASP A 31 8.14 16.09 -11.84
C ASP A 31 7.99 14.57 -11.97
N ASP A 32 9.03 13.79 -11.64
CA ASP A 32 8.97 12.33 -11.73
C ASP A 32 8.93 11.70 -10.34
N VAL A 33 7.82 11.00 -10.05
CA VAL A 33 7.79 10.03 -8.96
C VAL A 33 8.87 8.99 -9.26
N ASP A 34 9.80 8.77 -8.32
CA ASP A 34 10.77 7.68 -8.42
C ASP A 34 10.06 6.34 -8.19
N TRP A 35 9.35 5.90 -9.24
CA TRP A 35 8.59 4.66 -9.26
C TRP A 35 9.46 3.44 -8.93
N ALA A 36 10.77 3.51 -9.21
CA ALA A 36 11.71 2.43 -8.97
C ALA A 36 12.20 2.42 -7.51
N GLY A 37 12.60 3.56 -6.96
CA GLY A 37 13.03 3.68 -5.56
C GLY A 37 11.88 3.56 -4.55
N GLU A 38 10.64 3.79 -4.97
CA GLU A 38 9.46 3.57 -4.15
C GLU A 38 9.01 2.11 -4.07
N TRP A 39 9.49 1.23 -4.94
CA TRP A 39 9.13 -0.18 -4.87
C TRP A 39 9.89 -0.89 -3.74
N ARG A 40 9.17 -1.56 -2.84
CA ARG A 40 9.76 -2.47 -1.85
C ARG A 40 9.26 -3.88 -2.07
N TRP A 41 10.11 -4.85 -1.77
CA TRP A 41 9.78 -6.27 -1.87
C TRP A 41 8.53 -6.66 -1.07
N HIS A 42 8.31 -6.07 0.11
CA HIS A 42 7.11 -6.32 0.93
C HIS A 42 5.85 -5.61 0.43
N ASP A 43 5.96 -4.68 -0.52
CA ASP A 43 4.79 -4.09 -1.19
C ASP A 43 4.29 -4.99 -2.33
N ALA A 44 5.01 -6.07 -2.63
CA ALA A 44 4.52 -7.05 -3.57
C ALA A 44 3.26 -7.74 -3.01
N PRO A 45 2.20 -7.91 -3.81
CA PRO A 45 0.92 -8.46 -3.37
C PRO A 45 1.06 -9.89 -2.87
N TRP A 46 2.10 -10.60 -3.31
CA TRP A 46 2.42 -11.93 -2.85
C TRP A 46 2.97 -11.95 -1.41
N ALA A 47 3.60 -10.87 -0.92
CA ALA A 47 4.12 -10.83 0.45
C ALA A 47 2.98 -10.88 1.48
N GLY A 48 1.91 -10.12 1.22
CA GLY A 48 0.68 -10.20 2.02
C GLY A 48 0.03 -11.58 1.96
N ASN A 49 -0.06 -12.17 0.77
CA ASN A 49 -0.58 -13.53 0.59
C ASN A 49 0.29 -14.59 1.28
N ALA A 50 1.61 -14.44 1.26
CA ALA A 50 2.55 -15.34 1.91
C ALA A 50 2.39 -15.30 3.44
N ALA A 51 2.21 -14.11 4.03
CA ALA A 51 1.92 -14.00 5.46
C ALA A 51 0.58 -14.66 5.83
N ILE A 52 -0.46 -14.51 5.00
CA ILE A 52 -1.74 -15.21 5.18
C ILE A 52 -1.52 -16.73 5.13
N LEU A 53 -0.85 -17.23 4.10
CA LEU A 53 -0.57 -18.65 3.94
C LEU A 53 0.22 -19.21 5.13
N LEU A 54 1.27 -18.52 5.59
CA LEU A 54 2.04 -18.93 6.76
C LEU A 54 1.18 -19.05 8.01
N GLY A 55 0.29 -18.08 8.27
CA GLY A 55 -0.65 -18.15 9.39
C GLY A 55 -1.60 -19.34 9.28
N PHE A 56 -2.15 -19.59 8.10
CA PHE A 56 -3.04 -20.73 7.84
C PHE A 56 -2.32 -22.09 7.92
N CYS A 57 -1.07 -22.17 7.44
CA CYS A 57 -0.22 -23.34 7.58
C CYS A 57 0.09 -23.64 9.05
N ALA A 58 0.37 -22.62 9.87
CA ALA A 58 0.60 -22.80 11.30
C ALA A 58 -0.63 -23.35 12.03
N VAL A 59 -1.81 -22.79 11.76
CA VAL A 59 -3.09 -23.29 12.30
C VAL A 59 -3.35 -24.73 11.84
N SER A 60 -3.11 -25.01 10.56
CA SER A 60 -3.31 -26.35 10.00
C SER A 60 -2.35 -27.37 10.61
N GLY A 61 -1.07 -27.01 10.79
CA GLY A 61 -0.07 -27.85 11.44
C GLY A 61 -0.45 -28.20 12.87
N LEU A 62 -0.92 -27.22 13.65
CA LEU A 62 -1.44 -27.44 15.00
C LEU A 62 -2.67 -28.36 15.01
N GLY A 63 -3.58 -28.18 14.04
CA GLY A 63 -4.75 -29.06 13.86
C GLY A 63 -4.36 -30.51 13.59
N TRP A 64 -3.37 -30.73 12.72
CA TRP A 64 -2.83 -32.06 12.41
C TRP A 64 -2.12 -32.70 13.61
N LEU A 65 -1.31 -31.93 14.35
CA LEU A 65 -0.61 -32.42 15.54
C LEU A 65 -1.55 -32.86 16.65
N SER A 66 -2.78 -32.33 16.71
CA SER A 66 -3.79 -32.78 17.68
C SER A 66 -4.27 -34.22 17.46
N GLY A 67 -4.07 -34.80 16.27
CA GLY A 67 -4.54 -36.15 15.92
C GLY A 67 -6.07 -36.33 15.90
N THR A 68 -6.84 -35.26 16.11
CA THR A 68 -8.30 -35.33 16.19
C THR A 68 -8.94 -35.21 14.80
N ARG A 69 -10.05 -35.93 14.55
CA ARG A 69 -10.86 -35.75 13.33
C ARG A 69 -11.33 -34.29 13.16
N THR A 70 -11.58 -33.62 14.28
CA THR A 70 -11.94 -32.19 14.32
C THR A 70 -10.78 -31.32 13.84
N GLY A 71 -9.55 -31.61 14.27
CA GLY A 71 -8.33 -30.92 13.83
C GLY A 71 -8.13 -30.99 12.32
N VAL A 72 -8.28 -32.18 11.71
CA VAL A 72 -8.15 -32.36 10.26
C VAL A 72 -9.20 -31.53 9.49
N ARG A 73 -10.46 -31.54 9.94
CA ARG A 73 -11.53 -30.73 9.31
C ARG A 73 -11.23 -29.24 9.38
N ILE A 74 -10.73 -28.76 10.53
CA ILE A 74 -10.33 -27.36 10.70
C ILE A 74 -9.20 -27.01 9.73
N SER A 75 -8.17 -27.86 9.61
CA SER A 75 -7.06 -27.64 8.68
C SER A 75 -7.54 -27.54 7.22
N VAL A 76 -8.44 -28.41 6.78
CA VAL A 76 -9.01 -28.37 5.42
C VAL A 76 -9.77 -27.07 5.18
N LEU A 77 -10.63 -26.67 6.11
CA LEU A 77 -11.39 -25.41 6.02
C LEU A 77 -10.46 -24.19 6.02
N ALA A 78 -9.42 -24.23 6.83
CA ALA A 78 -8.43 -23.17 6.95
C ALA A 78 -7.69 -22.98 5.61
N VAL A 79 -7.19 -24.06 4.99
CA VAL A 79 -6.54 -24.00 3.67
C VAL A 79 -7.50 -23.50 2.58
N ALA A 80 -8.75 -23.99 2.57
CA ALA A 80 -9.76 -23.53 1.60
C ALA A 80 -10.04 -22.03 1.75
N ALA A 81 -10.19 -21.54 2.98
CA ALA A 81 -10.38 -20.12 3.27
C ALA A 81 -9.18 -19.27 2.82
N ALA A 82 -7.95 -19.74 3.04
CA ALA A 82 -6.74 -19.07 2.57
C ALA A 82 -6.72 -18.94 1.04
N GLY A 83 -7.01 -20.03 0.33
CA GLY A 83 -7.09 -20.04 -1.15
C GLY A 83 -8.13 -19.06 -1.68
N LEU A 84 -9.31 -19.01 -1.05
CA LEU A 84 -10.38 -18.08 -1.41
C LEU A 84 -9.95 -16.62 -1.18
N LEU A 85 -9.31 -16.31 -0.05
CA LEU A 85 -8.79 -14.97 0.24
C LEU A 85 -7.75 -14.51 -0.79
N ILE A 86 -6.83 -15.38 -1.16
CA ILE A 86 -5.80 -15.10 -2.19
C ILE A 86 -6.46 -14.83 -3.54
N LEU A 87 -7.44 -15.65 -3.93
CA LEU A 87 -8.19 -15.47 -5.17
C LEU A 87 -8.94 -14.13 -5.18
N PHE A 88 -9.67 -13.80 -4.11
CA PHE A 88 -10.36 -12.51 -4.00
C PHE A 88 -9.39 -11.33 -4.08
N ASN A 89 -8.23 -11.42 -3.42
CA ASN A 89 -7.21 -10.37 -3.48
C ASN A 89 -6.66 -10.21 -4.91
N ALA A 90 -6.37 -11.31 -5.60
CA ALA A 90 -5.92 -11.30 -6.98
C ALA A 90 -6.97 -10.70 -7.94
N LEU A 91 -8.25 -11.04 -7.76
CA LEU A 91 -9.35 -10.48 -8.53
C LEU A 91 -9.56 -8.98 -8.26
N ALA A 92 -9.46 -8.56 -7.00
CA ALA A 92 -9.56 -7.16 -6.61
C ALA A 92 -8.42 -6.33 -7.23
N LEU A 93 -7.19 -6.83 -7.17
CA LEU A 93 -6.03 -6.19 -7.82
C LEU A 93 -6.18 -6.14 -9.34
N LYS A 94 -6.63 -7.22 -9.97
CA LYS A 94 -6.88 -7.27 -11.41
C LYS A 94 -7.96 -6.26 -11.84
N ARG A 95 -9.01 -6.10 -11.03
CA ARG A 95 -10.07 -5.12 -11.27
C ARG A 95 -9.56 -3.70 -11.10
N LEU A 96 -8.85 -3.41 -10.02
CA LEU A 96 -8.21 -2.11 -9.79
C LEU A 96 -7.30 -1.72 -10.94
N ARG A 97 -6.48 -2.65 -11.45
CA ARG A 97 -5.60 -2.43 -12.60
C ARG A 97 -6.37 -2.03 -13.86
N ARG A 98 -7.51 -2.68 -14.12
CA ARG A 98 -8.36 -2.36 -15.27
C ARG A 98 -9.02 -0.99 -15.13
N GLU A 99 -9.39 -0.61 -13.90
CA GLU A 99 -10.05 0.66 -13.61
C GLU A 99 -9.07 1.85 -13.61
N THR A 100 -7.83 1.68 -13.14
CA THR A 100 -6.85 2.77 -13.06
C THR A 100 -5.92 2.87 -14.27
N GLY A 101 -5.80 1.81 -15.08
CA GLY A 101 -4.84 1.74 -16.19
C GLY A 101 -3.37 1.71 -15.77
N LEU A 102 -3.07 1.71 -14.47
CA LEU A 102 -1.70 1.70 -13.95
C LEU A 102 -1.12 0.29 -13.95
N ASP A 103 0.14 0.16 -14.33
CA ASP A 103 0.91 -1.07 -14.13
C ASP A 103 1.10 -1.37 -12.63
N HIS A 104 1.36 -2.64 -12.31
CA HIS A 104 1.42 -3.15 -10.95
C HIS A 104 2.41 -2.41 -10.06
N ARG A 105 3.59 -2.04 -10.59
CA ARG A 105 4.61 -1.30 -9.84
C ARG A 105 4.16 0.13 -9.53
N ARG A 106 3.56 0.82 -10.51
CA ARG A 106 3.03 2.18 -10.32
C ARG A 106 1.87 2.20 -9.34
N LEU A 107 0.98 1.20 -9.39
CA LEU A 107 -0.10 1.07 -8.42
C LEU A 107 0.43 0.88 -6.99
N ALA A 108 1.47 0.06 -6.80
CA ALA A 108 2.09 -0.15 -5.49
C ALA A 108 2.71 1.15 -4.93
N ALA A 109 3.40 1.92 -5.78
CA ALA A 109 3.96 3.21 -5.43
C ALA A 109 2.88 4.25 -5.08
N VAL A 110 1.81 4.38 -5.89
CA VAL A 110 0.67 5.25 -5.56
C VAL A 110 0.01 4.83 -4.24
N MET A 111 -0.15 3.54 -3.97
CA MET A 111 -0.65 3.04 -2.69
C MET A 111 0.30 3.33 -1.51
N ARG A 112 1.59 3.55 -1.76
CA ARG A 112 2.58 3.91 -0.75
C ARG A 112 2.58 5.41 -0.48
N LEU A 113 2.54 6.22 -1.53
CA LEU A 113 2.36 7.68 -1.44
C LEU A 113 1.07 8.03 -0.70
N SER A 114 -0.04 7.36 -1.02
CA SER A 114 -1.31 7.56 -0.30
C SER A 114 -1.21 7.18 1.19
N ARG A 115 -0.43 6.15 1.55
CA ARG A 115 -0.19 5.79 2.96
C ARG A 115 0.63 6.85 3.71
N ARG A 116 1.47 7.60 3.00
CA ARG A 116 2.30 8.71 3.51
C ARG A 116 1.59 10.06 3.51
N GLU A 117 0.42 10.16 2.89
CA GLU A 117 -0.27 11.42 2.62
C GLU A 117 0.52 12.38 1.70
N GLU A 118 1.42 11.84 0.87
CA GLU A 118 2.23 12.59 -0.09
C GLU A 118 1.48 12.69 -1.43
N ILE A 119 1.25 13.92 -1.92
CA ILE A 119 0.57 14.17 -3.20
C ILE A 119 1.62 14.15 -4.31
N PRO A 120 1.51 13.23 -5.29
CA PRO A 120 2.46 13.19 -6.40
C PRO A 120 2.34 14.44 -7.27
N ALA A 121 3.48 14.94 -7.73
CA ALA A 121 3.54 16.04 -8.70
C ALA A 121 2.93 15.62 -10.04
N ASP A 122 3.16 14.38 -10.48
CA ASP A 122 2.62 13.83 -11.73
C ASP A 122 1.07 13.87 -11.75
N PRO A 123 0.47 14.56 -12.73
CA PRO A 123 -0.99 14.64 -12.88
C PRO A 123 -1.67 13.27 -13.06
N VAL A 124 -1.00 12.31 -13.71
CA VAL A 124 -1.54 10.96 -13.95
C VAL A 124 -1.59 10.18 -12.64
N ALA A 125 -0.49 10.16 -11.88
CA ALA A 125 -0.43 9.58 -10.56
C ALA A 125 -1.47 10.20 -9.60
N ARG A 126 -1.65 11.53 -9.66
CA ARG A 126 -2.61 12.25 -8.82
C ARG A 126 -4.05 11.86 -9.12
N ARG A 127 -4.43 11.79 -10.40
CA ARG A 127 -5.76 11.30 -10.85
C ARG A 127 -6.01 9.87 -10.38
N ALA A 128 -5.02 8.99 -10.56
CA ALA A 128 -5.13 7.61 -10.13
C ALA A 128 -5.27 7.50 -8.60
N MET A 129 -4.52 8.30 -7.84
CA MET A 129 -4.62 8.38 -6.39
C MET A 129 -6.01 8.84 -5.96
N PHE A 130 -6.54 9.91 -6.57
CA PHE A 130 -7.89 10.40 -6.29
C PHE A 130 -8.96 9.34 -6.56
N HIS A 131 -8.89 8.67 -7.72
CA HIS A 131 -9.82 7.60 -8.07
C HIS A 131 -9.74 6.43 -7.08
N LEU A 132 -8.54 6.03 -6.66
CA LEU A 132 -8.33 4.97 -5.67
C LEU A 132 -8.91 5.34 -4.31
N VAL A 133 -8.66 6.55 -3.82
CA VAL A 133 -9.19 7.05 -2.54
C VAL A 133 -10.72 7.06 -2.58
N ARG A 134 -11.32 7.61 -3.65
CA ARG A 134 -12.77 7.66 -3.80
C ARG A 134 -13.41 6.27 -3.91
N LEU A 135 -12.77 5.33 -4.62
CA LEU A 135 -13.23 3.94 -4.71
C LEU A 135 -13.13 3.22 -3.35
N GLN A 136 -12.09 3.50 -2.57
CA GLN A 136 -11.96 2.97 -1.21
C GLN A 136 -13.03 3.55 -0.28
N ASN A 137 -13.31 4.84 -0.39
CA ASN A 137 -14.34 5.52 0.39
C ASN A 137 -15.77 5.09 0.00
N SER A 138 -16.05 4.84 -1.28
CA SER A 138 -17.36 4.33 -1.69
C SER A 138 -17.63 2.90 -1.18
N LYS A 139 -16.62 2.02 -1.22
CA LYS A 139 -16.72 0.66 -0.68
C LYS A 139 -16.85 0.62 0.84
N ARG A 140 -16.49 1.70 1.54
CA ARG A 140 -16.61 1.82 3.00
C ARG A 140 -18.06 1.93 3.46
N ALA A 141 -18.90 2.61 2.69
CA ALA A 141 -20.28 2.91 3.09
C ALA A 141 -21.09 1.64 3.40
N GLY A 142 -20.89 0.56 2.65
CA GLY A 142 -21.61 -0.70 2.85
C GLY A 142 -21.05 -1.62 3.95
N GLY A 143 -19.81 -1.40 4.42
CA GLY A 143 -19.07 -2.41 5.20
C GLY A 143 -18.75 -2.06 6.65
N ARG A 144 -19.23 -0.91 7.17
CA ARG A 144 -18.79 -0.40 8.47
C ARG A 144 -19.11 -1.34 9.65
N TRP A 145 -20.25 -2.01 9.58
CA TRP A 145 -20.73 -2.92 10.63
C TRP A 145 -20.31 -4.38 10.45
N MET A 146 -20.00 -4.79 9.21
CA MET A 146 -19.63 -6.18 8.91
C MET A 146 -18.41 -6.63 9.71
N ARG A 147 -17.40 -5.76 9.79
CA ARG A 147 -16.15 -6.09 10.49
C ARG A 147 -16.34 -6.25 12.01
N PRO A 148 -16.91 -5.28 12.77
CA PRO A 148 -17.11 -5.47 14.21
C PRO A 148 -18.04 -6.66 14.48
N ALA A 149 -19.05 -6.89 13.64
CA ALA A 149 -19.88 -8.08 13.73
C ALA A 149 -19.06 -9.38 13.60
N CYS A 150 -18.14 -9.47 12.63
CA CYS A 150 -17.24 -10.63 12.52
C CYS A 150 -16.35 -10.82 13.75
N ALA A 151 -15.82 -9.72 14.34
CA ALA A 151 -14.99 -9.82 15.55
C ALA A 151 -15.79 -10.30 16.76
N VAL A 152 -17.02 -9.79 16.95
CA VAL A 152 -17.94 -10.24 18.00
C VAL A 152 -18.33 -11.70 17.78
N LEU A 153 -18.63 -12.10 16.54
CA LEU A 153 -18.95 -13.49 16.22
C LEU A 153 -17.77 -14.42 16.54
N MET A 154 -16.54 -14.05 16.16
CA MET A 154 -15.35 -14.83 16.50
C MET A 154 -15.13 -14.94 18.01
N LEU A 155 -15.36 -13.86 18.75
CA LEU A 155 -15.30 -13.85 20.21
C LEU A 155 -16.33 -14.81 20.81
N LEU A 156 -17.57 -14.80 20.34
CA LEU A 156 -18.63 -15.72 20.80
C LEU A 156 -18.26 -17.18 20.52
N VAL A 157 -17.78 -17.48 19.31
CA VAL A 157 -17.31 -18.84 18.97
C VAL A 157 -16.15 -19.25 19.86
N ALA A 158 -15.20 -18.34 20.15
CA ALA A 158 -14.09 -18.61 21.05
C ALA A 158 -14.57 -19.01 22.45
N VAL A 159 -15.54 -18.27 23.02
CA VAL A 159 -16.13 -18.56 24.34
C VAL A 159 -16.80 -19.92 24.34
N VAL A 160 -17.60 -20.25 23.31
CA VAL A 160 -18.24 -21.57 23.19
C VAL A 160 -17.20 -22.69 23.15
N GLN A 161 -16.08 -22.51 22.44
CA GLN A 161 -15.02 -23.52 22.39
C GLN A 161 -14.30 -23.70 23.74
N LEU A 162 -14.10 -22.62 24.49
CA LEU A 162 -13.53 -22.70 25.84
C LEU A 162 -14.47 -23.44 26.80
N LEU A 163 -15.78 -23.14 26.75
CA LEU A 163 -16.79 -23.83 27.57
C LEU A 163 -16.93 -25.32 27.21
N ALA A 164 -16.69 -25.68 25.94
CA ALA A 164 -16.65 -27.07 25.48
C ALA A 164 -15.33 -27.81 25.84
N GLY A 165 -14.42 -27.18 26.60
CA GLY A 165 -13.14 -27.77 27.00
C GLY A 165 -12.05 -27.72 25.93
N ASN A 166 -12.31 -27.10 24.78
CA ASN A 166 -11.32 -26.99 23.69
C ASN A 166 -10.44 -25.74 23.88
N LEU A 167 -9.56 -25.80 24.88
CA LEU A 167 -8.74 -24.68 25.32
C LEU A 167 -7.86 -24.11 24.21
N ALA A 168 -7.22 -24.97 23.42
CA ALA A 168 -6.31 -24.54 22.35
C ALA A 168 -7.04 -23.75 21.25
N LEU A 169 -8.18 -24.27 20.77
CA LEU A 169 -8.97 -23.59 19.74
C LEU A 169 -9.60 -22.31 20.28
N GLY A 170 -10.16 -22.36 21.49
CA GLY A 170 -10.76 -21.20 22.15
C GLY A 170 -9.75 -20.07 22.37
N ALA A 171 -8.55 -20.37 22.87
CA ALA A 171 -7.48 -19.40 23.03
C ALA A 171 -7.01 -18.83 21.68
N GLY A 172 -6.86 -19.68 20.66
CA GLY A 172 -6.51 -19.24 19.31
C GLY A 172 -7.53 -18.28 18.70
N LEU A 173 -8.82 -18.57 18.85
CA LEU A 173 -9.90 -17.69 18.39
C LEU A 173 -9.98 -16.38 19.19
N LEU A 174 -9.71 -16.40 20.50
CA LEU A 174 -9.60 -15.20 21.31
C LEU A 174 -8.48 -14.28 20.82
N LEU A 175 -7.29 -14.85 20.57
CA LEU A 175 -6.16 -14.08 20.03
C LEU A 175 -6.49 -13.52 18.65
N ALA A 176 -7.14 -14.31 17.79
CA ALA A 176 -7.58 -13.85 16.47
C ALA A 176 -8.61 -12.71 16.58
N ALA A 177 -9.59 -12.82 17.48
CA ALA A 177 -10.58 -11.79 17.74
C ALA A 177 -9.94 -10.50 18.29
N ALA A 178 -9.00 -10.61 19.24
CA ALA A 178 -8.24 -9.48 19.76
C ALA A 178 -7.38 -8.82 18.68
N TYR A 179 -6.75 -9.61 17.81
CA TYR A 179 -6.00 -9.10 16.66
C TYR A 179 -6.92 -8.35 15.69
N LEU A 180 -8.07 -8.91 15.31
CA LEU A 180 -9.08 -8.24 14.49
C LEU A 180 -9.56 -6.94 15.16
N ALA A 181 -9.76 -6.97 16.48
CA ALA A 181 -10.13 -5.81 17.27
C ALA A 181 -9.08 -4.69 17.15
N SER A 182 -7.79 -5.03 17.30
CA SER A 182 -6.69 -4.07 17.17
C SER A 182 -6.60 -3.43 15.77
N ARG A 183 -6.96 -4.19 14.73
CA ARG A 183 -6.94 -3.72 13.34
C ARG A 183 -8.02 -2.67 13.07
N PHE A 184 -9.10 -2.59 13.85
CA PHE A 184 -10.07 -1.50 13.72
C PHE A 184 -9.43 -0.14 13.94
N SER A 185 -8.64 0.00 15.00
CA SER A 185 -7.99 1.27 15.33
C SER A 185 -7.03 1.68 14.22
N VAL A 186 -6.26 0.73 13.67
CA VAL A 186 -5.34 1.01 12.55
C VAL A 186 -6.12 1.42 11.30
N VAL A 187 -7.20 0.70 10.97
CA VAL A 187 -8.03 1.01 9.81
C VAL A 187 -8.76 2.34 9.97
N ALA A 188 -9.29 2.65 11.14
CA ALA A 188 -9.94 3.92 11.42
C ALA A 188 -8.97 5.10 11.26
N ARG A 189 -7.72 4.93 11.72
CA ARG A 189 -6.66 5.92 11.48
C ARG A 189 -6.37 6.08 10.00
N LEU A 190 -6.17 4.97 9.26
CA LEU A 190 -5.94 5.00 7.81
C LEU A 190 -7.10 5.66 7.07
N GLN A 191 -8.34 5.42 7.49
CA GLN A 191 -9.52 6.07 6.93
C GLN A 191 -9.50 7.58 7.13
N ALA A 192 -9.19 8.05 8.34
CA ALA A 192 -9.05 9.48 8.58
C ALA A 192 -7.95 10.11 7.71
N ARG A 193 -6.90 9.36 7.35
CA ARG A 193 -5.88 9.81 6.37
C ARG A 193 -6.45 9.94 4.97
N LEU A 194 -7.19 8.93 4.52
CA LEU A 194 -7.82 8.91 3.20
C LEU A 194 -8.86 10.04 3.06
N ASP A 195 -9.66 10.29 4.10
CA ASP A 195 -10.65 11.38 4.12
C ASP A 195 -9.95 12.75 4.01
N ARG A 196 -8.81 12.94 4.68
CA ARG A 196 -7.98 14.15 4.53
C ARG A 196 -7.37 14.28 3.13
N LEU A 197 -6.89 13.18 2.56
CA LEU A 197 -6.34 13.17 1.20
C LEU A 197 -7.40 13.49 0.16
N GLU A 198 -8.60 12.94 0.30
CA GLU A 198 -9.73 13.27 -0.56
C GLU A 198 -10.06 14.75 -0.46
N ALA A 199 -10.14 15.31 0.75
CA ALA A 199 -10.41 16.73 0.96
C ALA A 199 -9.34 17.65 0.35
N ARG A 200 -8.06 17.23 0.33
CA ARG A 200 -6.97 17.98 -0.31
C ARG A 200 -7.01 17.90 -1.84
N LEU A 201 -7.39 16.75 -2.39
CA LEU A 201 -7.45 16.53 -3.84
C LEU A 201 -8.74 17.04 -4.48
N ALA A 202 -9.85 17.06 -3.73
CA ALA A 202 -11.17 17.39 -4.26
C ALA A 202 -11.27 18.77 -4.92
N PRO A 203 -10.70 19.87 -4.36
CA PRO A 203 -10.77 21.19 -5.00
C PRO A 203 -10.12 21.23 -6.39
N GLU A 204 -9.00 20.52 -6.56
CA GLU A 204 -8.26 20.45 -7.82
C GLU A 204 -9.09 19.80 -8.93
N PHE A 205 -9.82 18.71 -8.59
CA PHE A 205 -10.67 18.01 -9.55
C PHE A 205 -12.07 18.62 -9.71
N ALA A 206 -12.58 19.33 -8.69
CA ALA A 206 -13.87 20.02 -8.75
C ALA A 206 -13.83 21.26 -9.66
N ALA A 207 -12.69 21.94 -9.74
CA ALA A 207 -12.52 23.12 -10.58
C ALA A 207 -12.47 22.81 -12.09
N GLY A 208 -12.52 21.54 -12.50
CA GLY A 208 -12.30 21.14 -13.89
C GLY A 208 -10.92 21.51 -14.43
N ARG A 209 -10.01 22.02 -13.58
CA ARG A 209 -8.66 22.39 -13.95
C ARG A 209 -7.92 21.12 -14.36
N ALA A 210 -7.32 21.17 -15.55
CA ALA A 210 -6.35 20.15 -15.90
C ALA A 210 -5.18 20.26 -14.90
N PRO A 211 -4.79 19.18 -14.20
CA PRO A 211 -3.71 19.21 -13.22
C PRO A 211 -2.43 19.69 -13.91
N GLY A 212 -1.85 20.78 -13.39
CA GLY A 212 -0.63 21.42 -13.93
C GLY A 212 -0.79 22.82 -14.53
N GLN A 213 -1.98 23.43 -14.53
CA GLN A 213 -2.12 24.86 -14.90
C GLN A 213 -1.71 25.76 -13.71
N PRO A 214 -0.67 26.60 -13.85
CA PRO A 214 -0.31 27.57 -12.82
C PRO A 214 -1.43 28.61 -12.63
N GLU A 215 -1.53 29.15 -11.41
CA GLU A 215 -2.47 30.22 -11.04
C GLU A 215 -2.13 31.56 -11.69
#